data_AF-A0A7C1QQH2-F1
#
_entry.id   AF-A0A7C1QQH2-F1
#
_cell.length_a   1.000
_cell.length_b   1.000
_cell.length_c   1.000
_cell.angle_alpha   90.00
_cell.angle_beta   90.00
_cell.angle_gamma   90.00
#
_symmetry.space_group_name_H-M   'P 1'
#
loop_
_entity.id
_entity.type
_entity.pdbx_description
1 polymer ?
#
loop_
_entity_poly.entity_id
_entity_poly.type
_entity_poly.pdbx_seq_one_letter_code
_entity_poly.pdbx_strand_id
1 'polypeptide(L)'
;MNEAIAVMSNLYESTGNELRDRILALIPDHPEILTLDSCWDLFKVSGFDCRDLQPSLAQAGWALTSARCIWKEVGTEMQKKPS
;
A
#
# COMPACT_ATOMS: atom_id res chain seq x y z
N MET A 1 30.31 7.53 3.48
CA MET A 1 29.02 6.86 3.20
C MET A 1 28.14 7.94 2.59
N ASN A 2 27.86 7.86 1.28
CA ASN A 2 27.36 8.99 0.47
C ASN A 2 25.93 9.40 0.86
N GLU A 3 25.73 10.67 1.19
CA GLU A 3 24.42 11.26 1.50
C GLU A 3 23.37 11.01 0.39
N ALA A 4 23.80 10.90 -0.87
CA ALA A 4 22.93 10.55 -1.99
C ALA A 4 22.26 9.17 -1.86
N ILE A 5 22.94 8.19 -1.26
CA ILE A 5 22.38 6.84 -1.03
C ILE A 5 21.31 6.91 0.08
N ALA A 6 21.55 7.71 1.12
CA ALA A 6 20.58 7.91 2.20
C ALA A 6 19.32 8.64 1.71
N VAL A 7 19.47 9.68 0.87
CA VAL A 7 18.35 10.40 0.27
C VAL A 7 17.53 9.51 -0.66
N MET A 8 18.18 8.69 -1.50
CA MET A 8 17.48 7.73 -2.36
C MET A 8 16.74 6.66 -1.55
N SER A 9 17.34 6.14 -0.48
CA SER A 9 16.70 5.15 0.40
C SER A 9 15.46 5.73 1.08
N ASN A 10 15.55 6.96 1.59
CA ASN A 10 14.43 7.63 2.27
C ASN A 10 13.28 7.96 1.31
N LEU A 11 13.57 8.43 0.09
CA LEU A 11 12.55 8.70 -0.93
C LEU A 11 11.87 7.41 -1.39
N TYR A 12 12.64 6.34 -1.54
CA TYR A 12 12.08 5.05 -1.94
C TYR A 12 11.10 4.52 -0.88
N GLU A 13 11.44 4.67 0.40
CA GLU A 13 10.59 4.31 1.53
C GLU A 13 9.35 5.22 1.64
N SER A 14 9.49 6.55 1.45
CA SER A 14 8.36 7.47 1.56
C SER A 14 7.30 7.23 0.49
N THR A 15 7.70 6.99 -0.77
CA THR A 15 6.76 6.67 -1.85
C THR A 15 6.03 5.34 -1.60
N GLY A 16 6.72 4.31 -1.12
CA GLY A 16 6.10 3.03 -0.77
C GLY A 16 5.08 3.18 0.35
N ASN A 17 5.43 3.92 1.40
CA ASN A 17 4.54 4.22 2.52
C ASN A 17 3.29 4.99 2.09
N GLU A 18 3.46 6.05 1.30
CA GLU A 18 2.31 6.84 0.83
C GLU A 18 1.38 6.02 -0.06
N LEU A 19 1.94 5.17 -0.92
CA LEU A 19 1.15 4.26 -1.75
C LEU A 19 0.37 3.25 -0.90
N ARG A 20 0.99 2.70 0.16
CA ARG A 20 0.33 1.80 1.12
C ARG A 20 -0.86 2.48 1.79
N ASP A 21 -0.70 3.72 2.22
CA ASP A 21 -1.74 4.45 2.93
C ASP A 21 -2.93 4.77 2.02
N ARG A 22 -2.67 5.10 0.74
CA ARG A 22 -3.72 5.24 -0.28
C ARG A 22 -4.47 3.94 -0.54
N ILE A 23 -3.76 2.81 -0.59
CA ILE A 23 -4.38 1.48 -0.75
C ILE A 23 -5.28 1.19 0.47
N LEU A 24 -4.79 1.41 1.69
CA LEU A 24 -5.56 1.19 2.92
C LEU A 24 -6.86 2.02 2.96
N ALA A 25 -6.80 3.28 2.51
CA ALA A 25 -7.97 4.16 2.45
C ALA A 25 -9.04 3.68 1.45
N LEU A 26 -8.66 2.94 0.40
CA LEU A 26 -9.59 2.45 -0.61
C LEU A 26 -10.22 1.10 -0.28
N ILE A 27 -9.56 0.25 0.54
CA ILE A 27 -10.07 -1.09 0.86
C ILE A 27 -11.53 -1.11 1.39
N PRO A 28 -12.00 -0.15 2.22
CA PRO A 28 -13.41 -0.14 2.65
C PRO A 28 -14.41 -0.12 1.49
N ASP A 29 -14.11 0.64 0.43
CA ASP A 29 -14.96 0.81 -0.75
C ASP A 29 -14.64 -0.20 -1.86
N HIS A 30 -13.41 -0.71 -1.88
CA HIS A 30 -12.86 -1.63 -2.87
C HIS A 30 -12.21 -2.87 -2.23
N PRO A 31 -12.99 -3.77 -1.60
CA PRO A 31 -12.46 -4.95 -0.91
C PRO A 31 -11.75 -5.94 -1.84
N GLU A 32 -12.01 -5.89 -3.16
CA GLU A 32 -11.33 -6.70 -4.18
C GLU A 32 -9.81 -6.49 -4.21
N ILE A 33 -9.32 -5.34 -3.70
CA ILE A 33 -7.90 -5.02 -3.53
C ILE A 33 -7.18 -6.12 -2.72
N LEU A 34 -7.86 -6.73 -1.75
CA LEU A 34 -7.30 -7.77 -0.87
C LEU A 34 -6.97 -9.06 -1.62
N THR A 35 -7.59 -9.28 -2.78
CA THR A 35 -7.49 -10.51 -3.57
C THR A 35 -6.82 -10.34 -4.93
N LEU A 36 -6.34 -9.14 -5.28
CA LEU A 36 -5.64 -8.92 -6.55
C LEU A 36 -4.42 -9.85 -6.70
N ASP A 37 -4.28 -10.45 -7.87
CA ASP A 37 -3.14 -11.32 -8.19
C ASP A 37 -1.86 -10.50 -8.44
N SER A 38 -2.01 -9.25 -8.90
CA SER A 38 -0.90 -8.37 -9.22
C SER A 38 -1.07 -6.96 -8.67
N CYS A 39 0.04 -6.31 -8.33
CA CYS A 39 0.05 -4.87 -8.07
C CYS A 39 -0.27 -4.04 -9.31
N TRP A 40 -0.17 -4.60 -10.53
CA TRP A 40 -0.64 -3.93 -11.74
C TRP A 40 -2.15 -3.73 -11.76
N ASP A 41 -2.91 -4.61 -11.10
CA ASP A 41 -4.36 -4.51 -11.08
C ASP A 41 -4.85 -3.38 -10.17
N LEU A 42 -4.02 -2.89 -9.24
CA LEU A 42 -4.32 -1.69 -8.46
C LEU A 42 -4.61 -0.49 -9.38
N PHE A 43 -3.84 -0.32 -10.45
CA PHE A 43 -4.01 0.80 -11.39
C PHE A 43 -5.31 0.71 -12.22
N LYS A 44 -6.06 -0.39 -12.10
CA LYS A 44 -7.36 -0.58 -12.74
C LYS A 44 -8.52 -0.35 -11.75
N VAL A 45 -8.23 -0.23 -10.46
CA VAL A 45 -9.23 0.05 -9.43
C VAL A 45 -9.71 1.49 -9.58
N SER A 46 -11.02 1.67 -9.69
CA SER A 46 -11.62 3.00 -9.79
C SER A 46 -11.25 3.83 -8.56
N GLY A 47 -10.83 5.08 -8.77
CA GLY A 47 -10.42 5.97 -7.68
C GLY A 47 -8.99 5.78 -7.18
N PHE A 48 -8.25 4.75 -7.63
CA PHE A 48 -6.82 4.63 -7.35
C PHE A 48 -5.99 5.43 -8.36
N ASP A 49 -5.50 6.60 -7.96
CA ASP A 49 -4.54 7.41 -8.71
C ASP A 49 -3.28 7.69 -7.88
N CYS A 50 -2.13 7.39 -8.47
CA CYS A 50 -0.81 7.57 -7.85
C CYS A 50 0.25 8.03 -8.87
N ARG A 51 -0.18 8.65 -9.97
CA ARG A 51 0.74 9.15 -11.02
C ARG A 51 1.70 10.23 -10.50
N ASP A 52 1.27 10.96 -9.47
CA ASP A 52 2.08 11.96 -8.76
C ASP A 52 3.28 11.35 -8.02
N LEU A 53 3.14 10.10 -7.56
CA LEU A 53 4.16 9.40 -6.80
C LEU A 53 5.21 8.69 -7.68
N GLN A 54 4.91 8.48 -8.96
CA GLN A 54 5.73 7.73 -9.92
C GLN A 54 6.36 6.45 -9.32
N PRO A 55 5.55 5.55 -8.71
CA PRO A 55 6.09 4.42 -7.98
C PRO A 55 6.76 3.42 -8.92
N SER A 56 7.88 2.84 -8.48
CA SER A 56 8.43 1.64 -9.10
C SER A 56 7.53 0.42 -8.84
N LEU A 57 7.69 -0.62 -9.66
CA LEU A 57 6.96 -1.87 -9.50
C LEU A 57 7.20 -2.52 -8.13
N ALA A 58 8.43 -2.43 -7.62
CA ALA A 58 8.79 -3.00 -6.33
C ALA A 58 8.13 -2.24 -5.16
N GLN A 59 8.00 -0.92 -5.25
CA GLN A 59 7.23 -0.13 -4.27
C GLN A 59 5.74 -0.47 -4.31
N ALA A 60 5.16 -0.62 -5.50
CA ALA A 60 3.76 -1.02 -5.66
C ALA A 60 3.48 -2.42 -5.08
N GLY A 61 4.35 -3.39 -5.35
CA GLY A 61 4.24 -4.74 -4.80
C GLY A 61 4.39 -4.77 -3.28
N TRP A 62 5.35 -4.02 -2.74
CA TRP A 62 5.54 -3.88 -1.30
C TRP A 62 4.30 -3.25 -0.64
N ALA A 63 3.84 -2.10 -1.14
CA ALA A 63 2.71 -1.36 -0.58
C ALA A 63 1.43 -2.21 -0.54
N LEU A 64 1.12 -2.95 -1.62
CA LEU A 64 -0.02 -3.86 -1.66
C LEU A 64 0.07 -4.96 -0.61
N THR A 65 1.24 -5.59 -0.51
CA THR A 65 1.48 -6.66 0.47
C THR A 65 1.34 -6.13 1.90
N SER A 66 1.95 -4.99 2.19
CA SER A 66 1.89 -4.36 3.51
C SER A 66 0.48 -3.92 3.88
N ALA A 67 -0.27 -3.31 2.96
CA ALA A 67 -1.65 -2.89 3.20
C ALA A 67 -2.55 -4.10 3.54
N ARG A 68 -2.39 -5.23 2.86
CA ARG A 68 -3.12 -6.48 3.16
C ARG A 68 -2.80 -7.01 4.55
N CYS A 69 -1.53 -7.03 4.93
CA CYS A 69 -1.10 -7.45 6.26
C CYS A 69 -1.74 -6.58 7.35
N ILE A 70 -1.64 -5.26 7.22
CA ILE A 70 -2.21 -4.30 8.18
C ILE A 70 -3.73 -4.45 8.26
N TRP A 71 -4.42 -4.51 7.11
CA TRP A 71 -5.88 -4.67 7.10
C TRP A 71 -6.34 -5.94 7.80
N LYS A 72 -5.61 -7.04 7.61
CA LYS A 72 -5.88 -8.31 8.30
C LYS A 72 -5.72 -8.18 9.80
N GLU A 73 -4.68 -7.48 10.26
CA GLU A 73 -4.44 -7.21 11.70
C GLU A 73 -5.57 -6.38 12.31
N VAL A 74 -5.95 -5.27 11.66
CA VAL A 74 -7.07 -4.41 12.11
C VAL A 74 -8.39 -5.18 12.13
N GLY A 75 -8.66 -6.00 11.11
CA GLY A 75 -9.82 -6.87 11.06
C GLY A 75 -9.87 -7.87 12.23
N THR A 76 -8.74 -8.46 12.59
CA THR A 76 -8.64 -9.32 13.79
C THR A 76 -8.78 -8.59 15.12
N GLU A 77 -8.35 -7.33 15.22
CA GLU A 77 -8.54 -6.53 16.44
C GLU A 77 -10.00 -6.07 16.62
N MET A 78 -10.71 -5.73 15.55
CA MET A 78 -12.14 -5.39 15.62
C MET A 78 -13.01 -6.59 16.01
N GLN A 79 -12.59 -7.81 15.69
CA GLN A 79 -13.25 -9.05 16.13
C GLN A 79 -12.93 -9.44 17.58
N LYS A 80 -11.95 -8.79 18.23
CA LYS A 80 -11.54 -9.05 19.61
C LYS A 80 -12.18 -8.13 20.65
N LYS A 81 -13.21 -7.34 20.31
CA LYS A 81 -14.01 -6.68 21.36
C LYS A 81 -14.84 -7.74 22.11
N PRO A 82 -14.57 -8.00 23.40
CA PRO A 82 -15.38 -8.90 24.19
C PRO A 82 -16.72 -8.22 24.49
N SER A 83 -17.75 -9.07 24.52
CA SER A 83 -19.08 -8.78 25.04
C SER A 83 -19.07 -8.25 26.48
#